data_AF-A0A8D8C4G0-F1
#
_entry.id   AF-A0A8D8C4G0-F1
#
_cell.length_a   1.000
_cell.length_b   1.000
_cell.length_c   1.000
_cell.angle_alpha   90.00
_cell.angle_beta   90.00
_cell.angle_gamma   90.00
#
_symmetry.space_group_name_H-M   'P 1'
#
loop_
_entity.id
_entity.type
_entity.pdbx_description
1 polymer ?
#
loop_
_entity_poly.entity_id
_entity_poly.type
_entity_poly.pdbx_seq_one_letter_code
_entity_poly.pdbx_strand_id
1 'polypeptide(L)'
;MRKSLAPSQCSPANGAFKSPFLNAPKRPRECRERNSKLKDTGGGGPSPPKLSASEYEMMITKILTRPFKIPIENYIPEHTTRCLGMKRPPARRSLHDPYACNALVLFTPQELSEHDKLKADQGKAQVHVVVDPLLGNILRPHQREGVRFMYECVTGKRGDFQGCIMADEMGLGKTLQCITLLWTLLRQSPDCKPEINKAVIVCPSSLVKNWYKEFGKWLGCRVNCLSIDGGSKEQTTKQLEQFMANQS
;
A
#
# COMPACT_ATOMS: atom_id res chain seq x y z
N MET A 1 26.21 18.22 28.15
CA MET A 1 26.79 18.81 26.93
C MET A 1 27.50 17.73 26.12
N ARG A 2 26.93 17.29 24.99
CA ARG A 2 27.55 17.16 23.66
C ARG A 2 26.63 16.33 22.77
N LYS A 3 26.33 16.93 21.62
CA LYS A 3 25.42 16.51 20.57
C LYS A 3 25.91 15.20 19.94
N SER A 4 25.06 14.20 19.79
CA SER A 4 25.26 13.17 18.76
C SER A 4 24.67 13.70 17.45
N LEU A 5 25.51 13.77 16.42
CA LEU A 5 25.19 14.35 15.11
C LEU A 5 24.20 13.47 14.32
N ALA A 6 23.48 14.11 13.39
CA ALA A 6 22.60 13.42 12.44
C ALA A 6 23.41 12.57 11.44
N PRO A 7 22.83 11.50 10.87
CA PRO A 7 23.52 10.54 9.98
C PRO A 7 24.13 11.16 8.71
N SER A 8 23.72 12.37 8.34
CA SER A 8 24.28 13.12 7.21
C SER A 8 25.66 13.73 7.47
N GLN A 9 26.19 13.65 8.71
CA GLN A 9 27.50 14.18 9.08
C GLN A 9 28.57 13.12 9.38
N CYS A 10 28.27 11.84 9.20
CA CYS A 10 29.31 10.80 9.13
C CYS A 10 29.85 10.74 7.70
N SER A 11 31.15 10.99 7.54
CA SER A 11 31.88 10.78 6.28
C SER A 11 31.63 9.37 5.74
N PRO A 12 31.60 9.17 4.41
CA PRO A 12 31.24 7.89 3.82
C PRO A 12 32.33 6.87 4.15
N ALA A 13 32.04 5.95 5.08
CA ALA A 13 32.84 4.77 5.27
C ALA A 13 32.76 3.93 3.99
N ASN A 14 33.94 3.64 3.42
CA ASN A 14 34.15 2.86 2.22
C ASN A 14 33.35 1.56 2.23
N GLY A 15 32.24 1.56 1.53
CA GLY A 15 31.34 0.41 1.40
C GLY A 15 30.19 0.71 0.46
N ALA A 16 30.45 1.42 -0.64
CA ALA A 16 29.46 1.58 -1.70
C ALA A 16 29.03 0.19 -2.17
N PHE A 17 27.75 -0.12 -2.01
CA PHE A 17 27.12 -1.29 -2.64
C PHE A 17 27.33 -1.17 -4.15
N LYS A 18 28.32 -1.90 -4.68
CA LYS A 18 28.59 -1.96 -6.11
C LYS A 18 27.56 -2.88 -6.73
N SER A 19 26.55 -2.30 -7.37
CA SER A 19 25.63 -3.10 -8.17
C SER A 19 26.45 -3.81 -9.27
N PRO A 20 26.24 -5.12 -9.48
CA PRO A 20 27.00 -5.89 -10.48
C PRO A 20 26.66 -5.47 -11.92
N PHE A 21 25.72 -4.53 -12.10
CA PHE A 21 25.29 -4.02 -13.40
C PHE A 21 25.99 -2.73 -13.83
N LEU A 22 26.81 -2.11 -12.98
CA LEU A 22 27.45 -0.81 -13.28
C LEU A 22 28.78 -0.92 -14.05
N ASN A 23 29.39 -2.10 -14.13
CA ASN A 23 30.67 -2.32 -14.83
C ASN A 23 30.54 -3.07 -16.17
N ALA A 24 29.32 -3.23 -16.71
CA ALA A 24 29.17 -3.74 -18.06
C ALA A 24 29.52 -2.61 -19.07
N PRO A 25 30.45 -2.83 -20.02
CA PRO A 25 30.72 -1.83 -21.05
C PRO A 25 29.44 -1.58 -21.85
N LYS A 26 29.03 -0.30 -21.95
CA LYS A 26 27.91 0.13 -22.78
C LYS A 26 28.21 -0.25 -24.23
N ARG A 27 27.61 -1.34 -24.72
CA ARG A 27 27.60 -1.62 -26.16
C ARG A 27 26.75 -0.55 -26.85
N PRO A 28 27.26 0.15 -27.88
CA PRO A 28 26.43 1.02 -28.70
C PRO A 28 25.31 0.18 -29.30
N ARG A 29 24.07 0.66 -29.21
CA ARG A 29 22.96 0.08 -29.96
C ARG A 29 23.08 0.56 -31.40
N GLU A 30 23.74 -0.23 -32.24
CA GLU A 30 23.72 0.00 -33.68
C GLU A 30 22.48 -0.68 -34.27
N CYS A 31 21.52 0.14 -34.67
CA CYS A 31 20.34 -0.32 -35.41
C CYS A 31 20.81 -0.65 -36.83
N ARG A 32 21.01 -1.94 -37.13
CA ARG A 32 21.54 -2.36 -38.44
C ARG A 32 20.52 -2.09 -39.53
N GLU A 33 20.75 -1.03 -40.30
CA GLU A 33 20.05 -0.78 -41.56
C GLU A 33 20.28 -1.96 -42.52
N ARG A 34 19.18 -2.43 -43.10
CA ARG A 34 19.18 -3.55 -44.03
C ARG A 34 19.52 -3.00 -45.42
N ASN A 35 20.81 -2.97 -45.77
CA ASN A 35 21.23 -2.68 -47.14
C ASN A 35 21.60 -3.98 -47.88
N SER A 36 20.84 -4.23 -48.94
CA SER A 36 20.98 -5.31 -49.90
C SER A 36 22.13 -5.01 -50.86
N LYS A 37 23.26 -5.74 -50.73
CA LYS A 37 24.11 -6.18 -51.87
C LYS A 37 25.37 -6.92 -51.42
N LEU A 38 25.61 -8.02 -52.14
CA LEU A 38 26.89 -8.57 -52.61
C LEU A 38 27.75 -9.48 -51.70
N LYS A 39 27.79 -10.74 -52.17
CA LYS A 39 28.96 -11.59 -52.51
C LYS A 39 30.09 -11.83 -51.50
N ASP A 40 30.17 -13.10 -51.12
CA ASP A 40 31.32 -14.02 -51.23
C ASP A 40 32.73 -13.51 -50.87
N THR A 41 33.27 -14.01 -49.75
CA THR A 41 34.61 -14.63 -49.66
C THR A 41 34.79 -15.22 -48.25
N GLY A 42 35.38 -16.41 -48.19
CA GLY A 42 35.44 -17.27 -47.01
C GLY A 42 36.37 -16.82 -45.88
N GLY A 43 36.10 -17.35 -44.69
CA GLY A 43 36.93 -17.26 -43.49
C GLY A 43 36.19 -17.85 -42.28
N GLY A 44 36.65 -19.00 -41.79
CA GLY A 44 35.97 -19.83 -40.79
C GLY A 44 35.87 -19.22 -39.39
N GLY A 45 34.66 -19.26 -38.83
CA GLY A 45 34.37 -19.18 -37.40
C GLY A 45 33.62 -20.44 -36.95
N PRO A 46 33.65 -20.84 -35.66
CA PRO A 46 33.06 -22.09 -35.22
C PRO A 46 31.54 -22.04 -35.45
N SER A 47 31.06 -22.95 -36.30
CA SER A 47 29.62 -23.13 -36.50
C SER A 47 28.97 -23.52 -35.18
N PRO A 48 27.78 -23.00 -34.83
CA PRO A 48 27.03 -23.51 -33.69
C PRO A 48 26.84 -25.02 -33.85
N PRO A 49 26.87 -25.81 -32.75
CA PRO A 49 26.69 -27.25 -32.85
C PRO A 49 25.37 -27.52 -33.59
N LYS A 50 25.45 -28.20 -34.72
CA LYS A 50 24.29 -28.63 -35.50
C LYS A 50 23.61 -29.75 -34.72
N LEU A 51 22.86 -29.40 -33.68
CA LEU A 51 21.99 -30.34 -33.00
C LEU A 51 20.91 -30.76 -34.02
N SER A 52 20.58 -32.04 -34.05
CA SER A 52 19.47 -32.54 -34.86
C SER A 52 18.16 -31.92 -34.36
N ALA A 53 17.15 -31.83 -35.23
CA ALA A 53 15.86 -31.23 -34.87
C ALA A 53 15.25 -31.89 -33.62
N SER A 54 15.43 -33.20 -33.47
CA SER A 54 14.99 -33.96 -32.28
C SER A 54 15.74 -33.57 -31.00
N GLU A 55 17.05 -33.30 -31.07
CA GLU A 55 17.83 -32.83 -29.93
C GLU A 55 17.44 -31.41 -29.50
N TYR A 56 17.12 -30.53 -30.46
CA TYR A 56 16.58 -29.20 -30.17
C TYR A 56 15.21 -29.29 -29.48
N GLU A 57 14.32 -30.14 -29.98
CA GLU A 57 13.01 -30.35 -29.37
C GLU A 57 13.15 -30.90 -27.95
N MET A 58 13.98 -31.91 -27.74
CA MET A 58 14.25 -32.44 -26.40
C MET A 58 14.84 -31.39 -25.45
N MET A 59 15.72 -30.52 -25.93
CA MET A 59 16.27 -29.43 -25.13
C MET A 59 15.20 -28.42 -24.75
N ILE A 60 14.32 -28.05 -25.68
CA ILE A 60 13.19 -27.14 -25.42
C ILE A 60 12.21 -27.78 -24.43
N THR A 61 11.81 -29.04 -24.63
CA THR A 61 10.94 -29.77 -23.71
C THR A 61 11.57 -29.84 -22.31
N LYS A 62 12.87 -30.08 -22.20
CA LYS A 62 13.60 -30.12 -20.92
C LYS A 62 13.66 -28.76 -20.23
N ILE A 63 13.68 -27.65 -20.97
CA ILE A 63 13.62 -26.30 -20.42
C ILE A 63 12.20 -25.98 -19.95
N LEU A 64 11.18 -26.31 -20.76
CA LEU A 64 9.78 -26.00 -20.47
C LEU A 64 9.17 -26.87 -19.36
N THR A 65 9.70 -28.08 -19.16
CA THR A 65 9.24 -28.99 -18.09
C THR A 65 9.88 -28.72 -16.74
N ARG A 66 10.90 -27.85 -16.67
CA ARG A 66 11.51 -27.48 -15.39
C ARG A 66 10.53 -26.58 -14.61
N PRO A 67 10.20 -26.90 -13.36
CA PRO A 67 9.40 -26.02 -12.53
C PRO A 67 10.14 -24.70 -12.35
N PHE A 68 9.44 -23.59 -12.61
CA PHE A 68 10.00 -22.25 -12.49
C PHE A 68 10.49 -22.02 -11.05
N LYS A 69 11.78 -21.73 -10.88
CA LYS A 69 12.39 -21.44 -9.58
C LYS A 69 12.72 -19.96 -9.51
N ILE A 70 12.15 -19.27 -8.53
CA ILE A 70 12.34 -17.84 -8.34
C ILE A 70 13.83 -17.59 -7.99
N PRO A 71 14.55 -16.69 -8.68
CA PRO A 71 15.99 -16.49 -8.49
C PRO A 71 16.41 -15.86 -7.14
N ILE A 72 15.46 -15.57 -6.25
CA ILE A 72 15.69 -14.87 -4.99
C ILE A 72 15.60 -15.90 -3.86
N GLU A 73 16.74 -16.17 -3.21
CA GLU A 73 16.80 -17.03 -2.03
C GLU A 73 15.89 -16.48 -0.92
N ASN A 74 15.04 -17.34 -0.34
CA ASN A 74 14.08 -17.01 0.72
C ASN A 74 12.97 -16.02 0.34
N TYR A 75 12.63 -15.88 -0.95
CA TYR A 75 11.42 -15.15 -1.34
C TYR A 75 10.17 -15.93 -0.95
N ILE A 76 9.57 -15.53 0.18
CA ILE A 76 8.22 -15.92 0.54
C ILE A 76 7.30 -14.97 -0.22
N PRO A 77 6.53 -15.44 -1.23
CA PRO A 77 5.53 -14.59 -1.84
C PRO A 77 4.57 -14.17 -0.74
N GLU A 78 4.36 -12.86 -0.57
CA GLU A 78 3.21 -12.36 0.18
C GLU A 78 1.95 -12.89 -0.53
N HIS A 79 1.51 -14.09 -0.12
CA HIS A 79 0.20 -14.73 -0.35
C HIS A 79 -0.32 -14.68 -1.79
N THR A 80 0.57 -14.72 -2.78
CA THR A 80 0.22 -14.52 -4.18
C THR A 80 0.69 -15.71 -5.02
N THR A 81 -0.16 -16.73 -5.13
CA THR A 81 -0.05 -17.81 -6.14
C THR A 81 -0.37 -17.26 -7.55
N ARG A 82 0.27 -16.17 -7.98
CA ARG A 82 0.10 -15.61 -9.33
C ARG A 82 0.94 -16.40 -10.32
N CYS A 83 0.28 -17.10 -11.22
CA CYS A 83 0.82 -17.33 -12.55
C CYS A 83 0.75 -15.99 -13.33
N LEU A 84 1.81 -15.63 -14.05
CA LEU A 84 1.80 -14.50 -14.97
C LEU A 84 0.62 -14.65 -15.97
N GLY A 85 -0.15 -13.59 -16.20
CA GLY A 85 -1.17 -13.54 -17.28
C GLY A 85 -2.64 -13.70 -16.85
N MET A 86 -2.94 -14.14 -15.63
CA MET A 86 -4.34 -14.28 -15.17
C MET A 86 -4.77 -13.07 -14.33
N LYS A 87 -5.36 -12.04 -14.96
CA LYS A 87 -6.10 -10.99 -14.21
C LYS A 87 -7.46 -11.57 -13.80
N ARG A 88 -7.55 -12.21 -12.63
CA ARG A 88 -8.85 -12.30 -11.96
C ARG A 88 -9.25 -10.89 -11.51
N PRO A 89 -10.54 -10.51 -11.56
CA PRO A 89 -10.98 -9.33 -10.83
C PRO A 89 -10.51 -9.47 -9.39
N PRO A 90 -10.05 -8.37 -8.74
CA PRO A 90 -9.57 -8.46 -7.37
C PRO A 90 -10.70 -9.06 -6.52
N ALA A 91 -10.48 -10.26 -6.00
CA ALA A 91 -11.41 -10.85 -5.04
C ALA A 91 -11.64 -9.83 -3.93
N ARG A 92 -12.90 -9.61 -3.54
CA ARG A 92 -13.28 -8.67 -2.47
C ARG A 92 -12.54 -9.11 -1.21
N ARG A 93 -11.50 -8.36 -0.82
CA ARG A 93 -10.56 -8.71 0.25
C ARG A 93 -10.19 -7.46 1.06
N SER A 94 -9.81 -7.68 2.31
CA SER A 94 -9.44 -6.60 3.21
C SER A 94 -8.20 -5.88 2.66
N LEU A 95 -8.08 -4.58 2.97
CA LEU A 95 -6.94 -3.79 2.52
C LEU A 95 -5.63 -4.26 3.17
N HIS A 96 -5.72 -4.69 4.43
CA HIS A 96 -4.61 -5.24 5.20
C HIS A 96 -4.97 -6.64 5.72
N ASP A 97 -3.94 -7.43 6.01
CA ASP A 97 -4.09 -8.81 6.49
C ASP A 97 -4.62 -8.84 7.93
N PRO A 98 -5.79 -9.46 8.19
CA PRO A 98 -6.35 -9.56 9.54
C PRO A 98 -5.59 -10.53 10.45
N TYR A 99 -4.80 -11.47 9.89
CA TYR A 99 -4.09 -12.50 10.66
C TYR A 99 -2.63 -12.15 10.92
N ALA A 100 -2.17 -10.98 10.47
CA ALA A 100 -0.82 -10.51 10.74
C ALA A 100 -0.60 -10.32 12.25
N CYS A 101 0.65 -10.51 12.70
CA CYS A 101 1.01 -10.29 14.09
C CYS A 101 0.69 -8.85 14.51
N ASN A 102 0.01 -8.68 15.66
CA ASN A 102 -0.43 -7.39 16.18
C ASN A 102 -1.42 -6.62 15.29
N ALA A 103 -2.08 -7.26 14.32
CA ALA A 103 -3.13 -6.62 13.54
C ALA A 103 -4.27 -6.14 14.45
N LEU A 104 -4.71 -4.89 14.24
CA LEU A 104 -5.87 -4.33 14.92
C LEU A 104 -7.08 -4.43 13.99
N VAL A 105 -7.90 -5.46 14.22
CA VAL A 105 -9.13 -5.72 13.46
C VAL A 105 -10.30 -4.99 14.13
N LEU A 106 -10.95 -4.10 13.38
CA LEU A 106 -12.10 -3.29 13.83
C LEU A 106 -13.44 -3.92 13.42
N PHE A 107 -13.44 -4.64 12.29
CA PHE A 107 -14.60 -5.37 11.81
C PHE A 107 -14.20 -6.78 11.39
N THR A 108 -14.94 -7.76 11.90
CA THR A 108 -14.90 -9.14 11.43
C THR A 108 -16.29 -9.47 10.88
N PRO A 109 -16.42 -9.93 9.62
CA PRO A 109 -17.68 -10.37 9.07
C PRO A 109 -18.23 -11.55 9.87
N GLN A 110 -19.55 -11.64 9.95
CA GLN A 110 -20.22 -12.73 10.64
C GLN A 110 -19.96 -14.05 9.90
N GLU A 111 -19.63 -15.10 10.66
CA GLU A 111 -19.45 -16.43 10.10
C GLU A 111 -20.81 -17.01 9.68
N LEU A 112 -21.02 -17.10 8.37
CA LEU A 112 -22.17 -17.77 7.79
C LEU A 112 -21.88 -19.26 7.60
N SER A 113 -22.93 -20.09 7.65
CA SER A 113 -22.87 -21.51 7.27
C SER A 113 -22.33 -21.66 5.86
N GLU A 114 -21.61 -22.75 5.58
CA GLU A 114 -21.02 -22.99 4.26
C GLU A 114 -22.08 -22.97 3.15
N HIS A 115 -23.25 -23.51 3.42
CA HIS A 115 -24.38 -23.49 2.49
C HIS A 115 -24.87 -22.07 2.18
N ASP A 116 -24.85 -21.17 3.17
CA ASP A 116 -25.27 -19.78 2.98
C ASP A 116 -24.19 -18.96 2.27
N LYS A 117 -22.91 -19.28 2.50
CA LYS A 117 -21.78 -18.71 1.74
C LYS A 117 -21.83 -19.07 0.27
N LEU A 118 -22.27 -20.28 -0.07
CA LEU A 118 -22.44 -20.73 -1.46
C LEU A 118 -23.63 -20.06 -2.15
N LYS A 119 -24.67 -19.69 -1.40
CA LYS A 119 -25.83 -18.93 -1.92
C LYS A 119 -25.59 -17.43 -2.00
N ALA A 120 -24.70 -16.90 -1.15
CA ALA A 120 -24.38 -15.48 -1.11
C ALA A 120 -23.63 -15.04 -2.36
N ASP A 121 -23.97 -13.84 -2.84
CA ASP A 121 -23.23 -13.20 -3.92
C ASP A 121 -21.84 -12.79 -3.44
N GLN A 122 -20.79 -13.33 -4.08
CA GLN A 122 -19.40 -13.02 -3.77
C GLN A 122 -19.10 -11.51 -3.92
N GLY A 123 -19.87 -10.79 -4.73
CA GLY A 123 -19.77 -9.33 -4.87
C GLY A 123 -20.24 -8.55 -3.63
N LYS A 124 -21.05 -9.16 -2.76
CA LYS A 124 -21.63 -8.55 -1.55
C LYS A 124 -21.07 -9.13 -0.25
N ALA A 125 -20.13 -10.07 -0.32
CA ALA A 125 -19.46 -10.62 0.85
C ALA A 125 -18.74 -9.52 1.65
N GLN A 126 -19.11 -9.34 2.92
CA GLN A 126 -18.45 -8.37 3.80
C GLN A 126 -17.03 -8.81 4.12
N VAL A 127 -16.16 -7.84 4.38
CA VAL A 127 -14.73 -8.08 4.53
C VAL A 127 -14.20 -7.45 5.80
N HIS A 128 -13.09 -7.99 6.31
CA HIS A 128 -12.45 -7.46 7.50
C HIS A 128 -11.99 -6.02 7.29
N VAL A 129 -12.22 -5.18 8.32
CA VAL A 129 -11.64 -3.83 8.39
C VAL A 129 -10.51 -3.89 9.39
N VAL A 130 -9.30 -3.64 8.90
CA VAL A 130 -8.06 -3.78 9.65
C VAL A 130 -7.34 -2.45 9.62
N VAL A 131 -6.91 -1.94 10.77
CA VAL A 131 -6.15 -0.68 10.81
C VAL A 131 -4.83 -0.83 10.06
N ASP A 132 -4.42 0.23 9.36
CA ASP A 132 -3.13 0.28 8.66
C ASP A 132 -1.99 -0.11 9.62
N PRO A 133 -1.16 -1.12 9.30
CA PRO A 133 -0.06 -1.57 10.15
C PRO A 133 0.89 -0.45 10.56
N LEU A 134 1.03 0.60 9.73
CA LEU A 134 1.83 1.77 10.06
C LEU A 134 1.35 2.48 11.33
N LEU A 135 0.02 2.58 11.50
CA LEU A 135 -0.59 3.20 12.68
C LEU A 135 -0.79 2.16 13.78
N GLY A 136 -1.28 0.97 13.43
CA GLY A 136 -1.61 -0.12 14.36
C GLY A 136 -0.43 -0.55 15.23
N ASN A 137 0.80 -0.51 14.69
CA ASN A 137 2.02 -0.87 15.44
C ASN A 137 2.50 0.23 16.39
N ILE A 138 2.08 1.48 16.18
CA ILE A 138 2.49 2.62 17.01
C ILE A 138 1.53 2.80 18.20
N LEU A 139 0.25 2.46 18.00
CA LEU A 139 -0.80 2.61 19.02
C LEU A 139 -0.50 1.80 20.29
N ARG A 140 -0.68 2.44 21.44
CA ARG A 140 -0.66 1.80 22.76
C ARG A 140 -1.95 1.00 23.01
N PRO A 141 -1.96 0.02 23.93
CA PRO A 141 -3.14 -0.82 24.17
C PRO A 141 -4.44 -0.05 24.42
N HIS A 142 -4.40 0.97 25.29
CA HIS A 142 -5.57 1.83 25.55
C HIS A 142 -6.04 2.61 24.31
N GLN A 143 -5.12 3.00 23.44
CA GLN A 143 -5.45 3.70 22.19
C GLN A 143 -6.08 2.76 21.17
N ARG A 144 -5.67 1.49 21.16
CA ARG A 144 -6.27 0.46 20.30
C ARG A 144 -7.72 0.22 20.69
N GLU A 145 -8.00 0.16 21.99
CA GLU A 145 -9.36 0.07 22.53
C GLU A 145 -10.18 1.31 22.19
N GLY A 146 -9.61 2.51 22.35
CA GLY A 146 -10.27 3.78 21.98
C GLY A 146 -10.66 3.85 20.50
N VAL A 147 -9.78 3.44 19.59
CA VAL A 147 -10.08 3.39 18.14
C VAL A 147 -11.19 2.38 17.84
N ARG A 148 -11.14 1.19 18.47
CA ARG A 148 -12.18 0.17 18.32
C ARG A 148 -13.54 0.69 18.80
N PHE A 149 -13.56 1.32 19.97
CA PHE A 149 -14.76 1.94 20.53
C PHE A 149 -15.36 2.99 19.59
N MET A 150 -14.54 3.94 19.11
CA MET A 150 -15.01 4.97 18.19
C MET A 150 -15.54 4.38 16.89
N TYR A 151 -14.88 3.36 16.34
CA TYR A 151 -15.32 2.70 15.11
C TYR A 151 -16.70 2.03 15.30
N GLU A 152 -16.89 1.29 16.39
CA GLU A 152 -18.17 0.65 16.71
C GLU A 152 -19.31 1.68 16.89
N CYS A 153 -19.02 2.84 17.48
CA CYS A 153 -19.98 3.93 17.63
C CYS A 153 -20.32 4.62 16.29
N VAL A 154 -19.33 4.90 15.43
CA VAL A 154 -19.56 5.60 14.15
C VAL A 154 -20.27 4.70 13.14
N THR A 155 -19.98 3.39 13.14
CA THR A 155 -20.62 2.42 12.25
C THR A 155 -22.00 1.93 12.77
N GLY A 156 -22.48 2.43 13.91
CA GLY A 156 -23.79 2.06 14.46
C GLY A 156 -23.88 0.62 14.98
N LYS A 157 -22.76 0.00 15.34
CA LYS A 157 -22.75 -1.37 15.88
C LYS A 157 -23.22 -1.45 17.33
N ARG A 158 -23.08 -0.35 18.07
CA ARG A 158 -23.40 -0.27 19.51
C ARG A 158 -24.80 0.30 19.79
N GLY A 159 -25.51 0.73 18.75
CA GLY A 159 -26.87 1.26 18.82
C GLY A 159 -27.22 2.02 17.53
N ASP A 160 -28.45 2.52 17.46
CA ASP A 160 -28.99 3.23 16.28
C ASP A 160 -28.38 4.63 16.06
N PHE A 161 -27.39 5.02 16.88
CA PHE A 161 -26.75 6.32 16.83
C PHE A 161 -25.37 6.23 16.18
N GLN A 162 -25.04 7.22 15.35
CA GLN A 162 -23.78 7.34 14.63
C GLN A 162 -22.92 8.48 15.21
N GLY A 163 -22.60 8.37 16.49
CA GLY A 163 -21.88 9.41 17.22
C GLY A 163 -21.02 8.83 18.34
N CYS A 164 -19.90 9.48 18.63
CA CYS A 164 -18.98 9.06 19.68
C CYS A 164 -18.47 10.28 20.46
N ILE A 165 -18.42 10.16 21.79
CA ILE A 165 -17.81 11.15 22.67
C ILE A 165 -16.52 10.53 23.23
N MET A 166 -15.39 11.18 22.99
CA MET A 166 -14.12 10.82 23.63
C MET A 166 -13.87 11.71 24.83
N ALA A 167 -13.94 11.12 26.03
CA ALA A 167 -13.75 11.81 27.30
C ALA A 167 -12.42 11.44 27.99
N ASP A 168 -11.46 10.88 27.26
CA ASP A 168 -10.15 10.52 27.80
C ASP A 168 -9.39 11.75 28.33
N GLU A 169 -8.55 11.54 29.34
CA GLU A 169 -7.68 12.56 29.90
C GLU A 169 -6.73 13.18 28.86
N MET A 170 -6.31 14.43 29.09
CA MET A 170 -5.37 15.12 28.21
C MET A 170 -4.00 14.42 28.22
N GLY A 171 -3.39 14.27 27.05
CA GLY A 171 -2.08 13.61 26.93
C GLY A 171 -2.11 12.13 26.52
N LEU A 172 -3.26 11.45 26.53
CA LEU A 172 -3.37 10.04 26.10
C LEU A 172 -3.25 9.81 24.58
N GLY A 173 -3.08 10.88 23.79
CA GLY A 173 -2.91 10.78 22.34
C GLY A 173 -4.23 10.66 21.56
N LYS A 174 -5.30 11.32 22.03
CA LYS A 174 -6.61 11.39 21.34
C LYS A 174 -6.48 11.76 19.86
N THR A 175 -5.59 12.68 19.51
CA THR A 175 -5.32 13.07 18.12
C THR A 175 -4.90 11.90 17.24
N LEU A 176 -3.98 11.05 17.72
CA LEU A 176 -3.55 9.86 16.98
C LEU A 176 -4.69 8.85 16.83
N GLN A 177 -5.50 8.67 17.87
CA GLN A 177 -6.68 7.80 17.79
C GLN A 177 -7.66 8.31 16.72
N CYS A 178 -7.98 9.62 16.72
CA CYS A 178 -8.84 10.24 15.70
C CYS A 178 -8.27 10.08 14.28
N ILE A 179 -6.97 10.35 14.09
CA ILE A 179 -6.32 10.22 12.78
C ILE A 179 -6.42 8.77 12.29
N THR A 180 -6.21 7.80 13.18
CA THR A 180 -6.27 6.38 12.83
C THR A 180 -7.67 5.95 12.42
N LEU A 181 -8.69 6.38 13.16
CA LEU A 181 -10.09 6.15 12.80
C LEU A 181 -10.39 6.77 11.43
N LEU A 182 -10.02 8.03 11.23
CA LEU A 182 -10.30 8.77 10.00
C LEU A 182 -9.66 8.12 8.78
N TRP A 183 -8.39 7.74 8.90
CA TRP A 183 -7.67 7.02 7.85
C TRP A 183 -8.34 5.70 7.49
N THR A 184 -8.78 4.96 8.52
CA THR A 184 -9.50 3.70 8.31
C THR A 184 -10.79 3.95 7.54
N LEU A 185 -11.62 4.91 7.95
CA LEU A 185 -12.90 5.22 7.28
C LEU A 185 -12.70 5.75 5.85
N LEU A 186 -11.63 6.51 5.58
CA LEU A 186 -11.30 7.01 4.25
C LEU A 186 -10.83 5.92 3.27
N ARG A 187 -10.42 4.75 3.77
CA ARG A 187 -9.79 3.69 2.96
C ARG A 187 -10.53 2.38 2.97
N GLN A 188 -11.30 2.12 4.02
CA GLN A 188 -11.87 0.81 4.27
C GLN A 188 -13.30 0.94 4.80
N SER A 189 -14.09 -0.06 4.42
CA SER A 189 -15.38 -0.38 4.99
C SER A 189 -15.58 -1.89 4.89
N PRO A 190 -16.59 -2.43 5.60
CA PRO A 190 -16.99 -3.83 5.43
C PRO A 190 -17.33 -4.16 3.98
N ASP A 191 -17.67 -3.15 3.17
CA ASP A 191 -18.04 -3.28 1.78
C ASP A 191 -16.86 -3.16 0.77
N CYS A 192 -15.61 -3.19 1.22
CA CYS A 192 -14.42 -2.96 0.37
C CYS A 192 -14.45 -1.63 -0.42
N LYS A 193 -15.13 -0.63 0.12
CA LYS A 193 -15.15 0.75 -0.39
C LYS A 193 -14.73 1.70 0.74
N PRO A 194 -14.31 2.94 0.47
CA PRO A 194 -14.22 3.93 1.53
C PRO A 194 -15.59 4.12 2.20
N GLU A 195 -15.64 4.18 3.53
CA GLU A 195 -16.86 4.49 4.28
C GLU A 195 -17.22 5.97 4.11
N ILE A 196 -16.19 6.82 4.13
CA ILE A 196 -16.30 8.26 3.90
C ILE A 196 -15.32 8.68 2.80
N ASN A 197 -15.69 9.68 2.01
CA ASN A 197 -14.80 10.26 1.00
C ASN A 197 -14.04 11.49 1.51
N LYS A 198 -14.64 12.21 2.46
CA LYS A 198 -14.14 13.48 2.98
C LYS A 198 -14.37 13.54 4.47
N ALA A 199 -13.51 14.29 5.14
CA ALA A 199 -13.56 14.50 6.57
C ALA A 199 -13.22 15.95 6.91
N VAL A 200 -13.89 16.49 7.93
CA VAL A 200 -13.64 17.84 8.44
C VAL A 200 -13.35 17.73 9.93
N ILE A 201 -12.29 18.38 10.38
CA ILE A 201 -11.93 18.46 11.79
C ILE A 201 -12.09 19.92 12.21
N VAL A 202 -13.03 20.14 13.13
CA VAL A 202 -13.23 21.45 13.74
C VAL A 202 -12.40 21.50 15.01
N CYS A 203 -11.50 22.47 15.09
CA CYS A 203 -10.66 22.68 16.26
C CYS A 203 -10.42 24.19 16.47
N PRO A 204 -10.02 24.61 17.69
CA PRO A 204 -9.59 25.99 17.93
C PRO A 204 -8.49 26.42 16.95
N SER A 205 -8.48 27.69 16.55
CA SER A 205 -7.53 28.24 15.56
C SER A 205 -6.07 27.95 15.93
N SER A 206 -5.72 28.06 17.21
CA SER A 206 -4.39 27.77 17.73
C SER A 206 -3.91 26.33 17.49
N LEU A 207 -4.84 25.37 17.32
CA LEU A 207 -4.54 23.95 17.13
C LEU A 207 -4.56 23.52 15.66
N VAL A 208 -5.07 24.33 14.73
CA VAL A 208 -5.19 23.95 13.31
C VAL A 208 -3.83 23.55 12.73
N LYS A 209 -2.80 24.36 12.98
CA LYS A 209 -1.43 24.08 12.52
C LYS A 209 -0.82 22.86 13.19
N ASN A 210 -1.22 22.56 14.43
CA ASN A 210 -0.76 21.37 15.14
C ASN A 210 -1.37 20.10 14.51
N TRP A 211 -2.68 20.10 14.24
CA TRP A 211 -3.34 19.01 13.54
C TRP A 211 -2.70 18.74 12.18
N TYR A 212 -2.43 19.78 11.39
CA TYR A 212 -1.77 19.64 10.09
C TYR A 212 -0.40 18.94 10.19
N LYS A 213 0.41 19.30 11.19
CA LYS A 213 1.71 18.65 11.46
C LYS A 213 1.55 17.19 11.89
N GLU A 214 0.58 16.88 12.75
CA GLU A 214 0.31 15.51 13.20
C GLU A 214 -0.12 14.61 12.03
N PHE A 215 -0.96 15.11 11.11
CA PHE A 215 -1.30 14.38 9.89
C PHE A 215 -0.07 14.07 9.03
N GLY A 216 0.80 15.06 8.79
CA GLY A 216 2.05 14.85 8.05
C GLY A 216 3.01 13.89 8.77
N LYS A 217 3.05 13.91 10.10
CA LYS A 217 3.89 13.03 10.92
C LYS A 217 3.44 11.56 10.85
N TRP A 218 2.14 11.29 10.95
CA TRP A 218 1.63 9.92 11.02
C TRP A 218 1.27 9.32 9.66
N LEU A 219 0.75 10.10 8.72
CA LEU A 219 0.31 9.61 7.41
C LEU A 219 1.23 10.02 6.26
N GLY A 220 2.20 10.92 6.49
CA GLY A 220 3.09 11.41 5.44
C GLY A 220 2.30 12.04 4.29
N CYS A 221 2.62 11.63 3.06
CA CYS A 221 1.95 12.10 1.84
C CYS A 221 0.75 11.23 1.40
N ARG A 222 0.27 10.32 2.25
CA ARG A 222 -0.83 9.40 1.90
C ARG A 222 -2.21 10.08 1.91
N VAL A 223 -2.33 11.23 2.55
CA VAL A 223 -3.56 12.01 2.64
C VAL A 223 -3.30 13.44 2.20
N ASN A 224 -4.27 14.05 1.50
CA ASN A 224 -4.23 15.46 1.17
C ASN A 224 -4.98 16.25 2.25
N CYS A 225 -4.26 17.00 3.08
CA CYS A 225 -4.84 17.83 4.12
C CYS A 225 -4.92 19.29 3.68
N LEU A 226 -6.10 19.90 3.81
CA LEU A 226 -6.31 21.33 3.65
C LEU A 226 -6.48 21.97 5.02
N SER A 227 -5.59 22.89 5.39
CA SER A 227 -5.72 23.68 6.62
C SER A 227 -6.31 25.05 6.32
N ILE A 228 -7.42 25.37 6.97
CA ILE A 228 -8.08 26.67 6.89
C ILE A 228 -7.94 27.32 8.28
N ASP A 229 -7.20 28.42 8.36
CA ASP A 229 -6.94 29.15 9.62
C ASP A 229 -6.94 30.65 9.35
N GLY A 230 -8.00 31.35 9.78
CA GLY A 230 -8.17 32.78 9.55
C GLY A 230 -8.24 33.18 8.07
N GLY A 231 -8.40 34.48 7.81
CA GLY A 231 -8.46 35.03 6.45
C GLY A 231 -9.77 35.76 6.15
N SER A 232 -9.86 36.32 4.93
CA SER A 232 -11.11 36.93 4.47
C SER A 232 -12.18 35.85 4.29
N LYS A 233 -13.43 36.18 4.64
CA LYS A 233 -14.58 35.26 4.49
C LYS A 233 -14.65 34.66 3.09
N GLU A 234 -14.38 35.47 2.06
CA GLU A 234 -14.37 35.04 0.66
C GLU A 234 -13.31 33.97 0.35
N GLN A 235 -12.12 34.09 0.96
CA GLN A 235 -11.04 33.12 0.76
C GLN A 235 -11.39 31.77 1.40
N THR A 236 -11.94 31.81 2.62
CA THR A 236 -12.40 30.63 3.34
C THR A 236 -13.50 29.91 2.56
N THR A 237 -14.48 30.64 2.04
CA THR A 237 -15.56 30.06 1.23
C THR A 237 -15.01 29.41 -0.04
N LYS A 238 -14.11 30.08 -0.77
CA LYS A 238 -13.47 29.51 -1.97
C LYS A 238 -12.69 28.23 -1.66
N GLN A 239 -11.96 28.18 -0.54
CA GLN A 239 -11.22 26.99 -0.13
C GLN A 239 -12.16 25.83 0.22
N LEU A 240 -13.29 26.10 0.88
CA LEU A 240 -14.32 25.10 1.16
C LEU A 240 -14.99 24.60 -0.12
N GLU A 241 -15.32 25.49 -1.06
CA GLU A 241 -15.86 25.13 -2.37
C GLU A 241 -14.89 24.23 -3.15
N GLN A 242 -13.60 24.58 -3.17
CA GLN A 242 -12.56 23.75 -3.79
C GLN A 242 -12.45 22.38 -3.12
N PHE A 243 -12.53 22.33 -1.79
CA PHE A 243 -12.54 21.07 -1.05
C PHE A 243 -13.76 20.21 -1.41
N MET A 244 -14.93 20.82 -1.60
CA MET A 244 -16.16 20.13 -2.00
C MET A 244 -16.12 19.68 -3.46
N ALA A 245 -15.53 20.47 -4.36
CA ALA A 245 -15.44 20.19 -5.79
C ALA A 245 -14.43 19.10 -6.16
N ASN A 246 -13.32 18.99 -5.41
CA ASN A 246 -12.34 17.92 -5.61
C ASN A 246 -12.96 16.56 -5.22
N GLN A 247 -13.59 15.87 -6.17
CA GLN A 247 -13.96 14.46 -6.06
C GLN A 247 -12.98 13.65 -6.90
N SER A 248 -12.26 12.74 -6.26
CA SER A 248 -11.34 11.77 -6.88
C SER A 248 -11.77 10.36 -6.49
#